data_AF-A0A925KFI3-F1
#
_entry.id   AF-A0A925KFI3-F1
#
_cell.length_a   1.000
_cell.length_b   1.000
_cell.length_c   1.000
_cell.angle_alpha   90.00
_cell.angle_beta   90.00
_cell.angle_gamma   90.00
#
_symmetry.space_group_name_H-M   'P 1'
#
loop_
_entity.id
_entity.type
_entity.pdbx_description
1 polymer ?
#
loop_
_entity_poly.entity_id
_entity_poly.type
_entity_poly.pdbx_seq_one_letter_code
_entity_poly.pdbx_strand_id
1 'polypeptide(L)'
;NPGGNSTILDYMLRLYRLPADYGMLAWLSQLNQAWCMKVAVEHFRRSQPYTLGALYWQLNDCWPVASWSSLEFGGRWKALHYAARRFFAPALVSARHLGQESITIGNYPRNTKGAVEIWTSSDAPVASNARLDWTLLQVDGEVLAQGGQRVRLRPLQSVLHKTLDLNKTLDKVGRDRAVLRLRLHDEKTGALLSENTVLFTAPRRISFSRRAARTTWRAVKGVGRGGTWDLRLSSPSFQHGVGLEFDDPRVSVSDNALDLFAGEPRVVRVTAPGSELPVLVLRLPGQV
;
A
#
# COMPACT_ATOMS: atom_id res chain seq x y z
N ASN A 1 16.83 7.00 22.89
CA ASN A 1 17.33 6.25 21.72
C ASN A 1 18.30 7.15 20.98
N PRO A 2 19.63 6.92 21.07
CA PRO A 2 20.63 7.80 20.44
C PRO A 2 20.58 7.80 18.89
N GLY A 3 19.93 6.82 18.26
CA GLY A 3 19.76 6.75 16.81
C GLY A 3 18.64 7.64 16.26
N GLY A 4 17.45 7.63 16.89
CA GLY A 4 16.32 8.50 16.53
C GLY A 4 16.09 8.64 15.01
N ASN A 5 16.33 9.85 14.49
CA ASN A 5 16.17 10.18 13.08
C ASN A 5 17.15 9.48 12.14
N SER A 6 18.38 9.14 12.59
CA SER A 6 19.34 8.43 11.75
C SER A 6 18.86 7.01 11.43
N THR A 7 18.19 6.35 12.39
CA THR A 7 17.55 5.04 12.17
C THR A 7 16.39 5.15 11.19
N ILE A 8 15.56 6.19 11.31
CA ILE A 8 14.46 6.43 10.35
C ILE A 8 15.02 6.61 8.94
N LEU A 9 16.08 7.41 8.80
CA LEU A 9 16.70 7.68 7.51
C LEU A 9 17.34 6.42 6.92
N ASP A 10 18.07 5.63 7.71
CA ASP A 10 18.66 4.36 7.26
C ASP A 10 17.60 3.40 6.70
N TYR A 11 16.52 3.15 7.46
CA TYR A 11 15.46 2.26 7.01
C TYR A 11 14.73 2.80 5.77
N MET A 12 14.42 4.10 5.73
CA MET A 12 13.81 4.73 4.58
C MET A 12 14.69 4.56 3.33
N LEU A 13 16.00 4.82 3.43
CA LEU A 13 16.93 4.73 2.30
C LEU A 13 17.10 3.31 1.77
N ARG A 14 16.80 2.27 2.58
CA ARG A 14 16.76 0.88 2.10
C ARG A 14 15.63 0.64 1.09
N LEU A 15 14.51 1.36 1.20
CA LEU A 15 13.35 1.21 0.32
C LEU A 15 13.21 2.32 -0.71
N TYR A 16 13.50 3.57 -0.36
CA TYR A 16 13.23 4.77 -1.16
C TYR A 16 14.51 5.54 -1.46
N ARG A 17 14.43 6.45 -2.43
CA ARG A 17 15.53 7.37 -2.77
C ARG A 17 15.60 8.50 -1.75
N LEU A 18 16.76 9.16 -1.67
CA LEU A 18 16.93 10.33 -0.83
C LEU A 18 15.98 11.44 -1.33
N PRO A 19 15.10 11.98 -0.47
CA PRO A 19 14.15 13.03 -0.84
C PRO A 19 14.82 14.37 -1.09
N ALA A 20 14.27 15.14 -2.05
CA ALA A 20 14.71 16.48 -2.37
C ALA A 20 14.30 17.53 -1.31
N ASP A 21 13.23 17.28 -0.57
CA ASP A 21 12.68 18.19 0.45
C ASP A 21 12.20 17.46 1.71
N TYR A 22 12.00 18.24 2.77
CA TYR A 22 11.56 17.72 4.07
C TYR A 22 10.14 17.12 4.04
N GLY A 23 9.22 17.69 3.23
CA GLY A 23 7.86 17.15 3.12
C GLY A 23 7.86 15.75 2.54
N MET A 24 8.66 15.52 1.50
CA MET A 24 8.88 14.19 0.95
C MET A 24 9.62 13.26 1.93
N LEU A 25 10.58 13.76 2.71
CA LEU A 25 11.22 12.99 3.79
C LEU A 25 10.21 12.50 4.82
N ALA A 26 9.34 13.39 5.30
CA ALA A 26 8.28 13.05 6.23
C ALA A 26 7.35 11.99 5.63
N TRP A 27 6.89 12.19 4.39
CA TRP A 27 6.01 11.24 3.70
C TRP A 27 6.66 9.85 3.52
N LEU A 28 7.88 9.80 2.98
CA LEU A 28 8.59 8.53 2.75
C LEU A 28 8.89 7.79 4.04
N SER A 29 9.19 8.50 5.14
CA SER A 29 9.38 7.87 6.45
C SER A 29 8.11 7.18 6.95
N GLN A 30 6.94 7.81 6.77
CA GLN A 30 5.65 7.22 7.12
C GLN A 30 5.30 6.03 6.22
N LEU A 31 5.58 6.15 4.91
CA LEU A 31 5.34 5.07 3.96
C LEU A 31 6.25 3.85 4.23
N ASN A 32 7.49 4.09 4.65
CA ASN A 32 8.40 3.04 5.12
C ASN A 32 7.86 2.34 6.38
N GLN A 33 7.40 3.11 7.39
CA GLN A 33 6.76 2.57 8.59
C GLN A 33 5.54 1.70 8.24
N ALA A 34 4.66 2.20 7.37
CA ALA A 34 3.48 1.48 6.89
C ALA A 34 3.84 0.18 6.18
N TRP A 35 4.87 0.19 5.33
CA TRP A 35 5.37 -1.00 4.65
C TRP A 35 5.92 -2.05 5.63
N CYS A 36 6.76 -1.65 6.58
CA CYS A 36 7.32 -2.57 7.58
C CYS A 36 6.21 -3.26 8.39
N MET A 37 5.21 -2.50 8.84
CA MET A 37 4.09 -3.06 9.60
C MET A 37 3.19 -3.94 8.74
N LYS A 38 2.90 -3.55 7.50
CA LYS A 38 2.17 -4.40 6.55
C LYS A 38 2.84 -5.76 6.39
N VAL A 39 4.14 -5.79 6.11
CA VAL A 39 4.89 -7.05 5.91
C VAL A 39 4.82 -7.95 7.15
N ALA A 40 5.01 -7.38 8.34
CA ALA A 40 4.96 -8.14 9.60
C ALA A 40 3.56 -8.67 9.89
N VAL A 41 2.54 -7.82 9.85
CA VAL A 41 1.16 -8.20 10.20
C VAL A 41 0.59 -9.19 9.20
N GLU A 42 0.80 -9.00 7.90
CA GLU A 42 0.36 -9.98 6.91
C GLU A 42 1.05 -11.33 7.12
N HIS A 43 2.33 -11.35 7.50
CA HIS A 43 3.01 -12.60 7.85
C HIS A 43 2.38 -13.26 9.08
N PHE A 44 2.15 -12.52 10.16
CA PHE A 44 1.50 -13.05 11.37
C PHE A 44 0.13 -13.64 11.08
N ARG A 45 -0.69 -12.97 10.25
CA ARG A 45 -2.00 -13.49 9.84
C ARG A 45 -1.88 -14.78 9.03
N ARG A 46 -0.92 -14.88 8.10
CA ARG A 46 -0.66 -16.13 7.35
C ARG A 46 -0.17 -17.27 8.25
N SER A 47 0.54 -16.95 9.33
CA SER A 47 1.12 -17.92 10.26
C SER A 47 0.10 -18.51 11.26
N GLN A 48 -1.18 -18.17 11.17
CA GLN A 48 -2.24 -18.86 11.92
C GLN A 48 -2.22 -20.37 11.63
N PRO A 49 -2.32 -21.27 12.63
CA PRO A 49 -2.62 -21.03 14.05
C PRO A 49 -1.41 -20.74 14.96
N TYR A 50 -0.18 -20.72 14.46
CA TYR A 50 1.01 -20.48 15.30
C TYR A 50 1.06 -19.04 15.85
N THR A 51 0.65 -18.07 15.05
CA THR A 51 0.49 -16.68 15.49
C THR A 51 -0.99 -16.29 15.45
N LEU A 52 -1.53 -15.87 16.58
CA LEU A 52 -2.97 -15.58 16.76
C LEU A 52 -3.27 -14.11 17.04
N GLY A 53 -2.26 -13.23 17.01
CA GLY A 53 -2.45 -11.81 17.29
C GLY A 53 -1.30 -10.97 16.78
N ALA A 54 -1.61 -9.71 16.50
CA ALA A 54 -0.64 -8.69 16.12
C ALA A 54 -1.05 -7.36 16.74
N LEU A 55 -0.27 -6.89 17.70
CA LEU A 55 -0.41 -5.56 18.32
C LEU A 55 0.82 -4.76 17.92
N TYR A 56 0.67 -3.76 17.05
CA TYR A 56 1.80 -2.92 16.68
C TYR A 56 2.01 -1.81 17.72
N TRP A 57 3.26 -1.55 18.04
CA TRP A 57 3.65 -0.39 18.84
C TRP A 57 3.86 0.80 17.90
N GLN A 58 3.14 1.92 18.02
CA GLN A 58 2.07 2.25 18.97
C GLN A 58 0.86 2.87 18.25
N LEU A 59 -0.27 3.03 18.94
CA LEU A 59 -1.48 3.59 18.34
C LEU A 59 -1.37 5.11 18.14
N ASN A 60 -1.16 5.87 19.22
CA ASN A 60 -1.26 7.34 19.27
C ASN A 60 -0.06 8.00 19.98
N ASP A 61 -0.06 9.34 20.01
CA ASP A 61 0.90 10.17 20.75
C ASP A 61 0.23 11.01 21.83
N CYS A 62 0.99 11.35 22.88
CA CYS A 62 0.57 12.24 23.97
C CYS A 62 1.06 13.70 23.81
N TRP A 63 1.85 14.00 22.77
CA TRP A 63 2.34 15.34 22.40
C TRP A 63 2.90 15.32 20.96
N PRO A 64 3.15 16.48 20.31
CA PRO A 64 3.73 16.52 18.98
C PRO A 64 5.17 15.98 18.96
N VAL A 65 5.37 14.78 18.42
CA VAL A 65 6.67 14.09 18.46
C VAL A 65 6.87 13.14 17.28
N ALA A 66 8.12 12.85 16.94
CA ALA A 66 8.45 11.72 16.08
C ALA A 66 8.41 10.42 16.91
N SER A 67 7.46 9.54 16.60
CA SER A 67 7.25 8.27 17.31
C SER A 67 6.79 7.15 16.36
N TRP A 68 6.57 5.97 16.93
CA TRP A 68 5.99 4.80 16.24
C TRP A 68 4.47 4.85 16.09
N SER A 69 3.82 5.97 16.44
CA SER A 69 2.36 6.06 16.38
C SER A 69 1.84 5.90 14.95
N SER A 70 0.61 5.43 14.81
CA SER A 70 -0.16 5.50 13.57
C SER A 70 -1.05 6.75 13.53
N LEU A 71 -1.40 7.28 14.70
CA LEU A 71 -2.16 8.51 14.92
C LEU A 71 -1.26 9.56 15.56
N GLU A 72 -1.22 10.74 14.96
CA GLU A 72 -0.53 11.88 15.56
C GLU A 72 -1.28 12.43 16.80
N PHE A 73 -0.65 13.32 17.57
CA PHE A 73 -1.24 13.94 18.77
C PHE A 73 -2.62 14.58 18.54
N GLY A 74 -2.87 15.13 17.35
CA GLY A 74 -4.17 15.70 16.95
C GLY A 74 -5.18 14.69 16.36
N GLY A 75 -4.88 13.38 16.42
CA GLY A 75 -5.73 12.33 15.84
C GLY A 75 -5.62 12.15 14.33
N ARG A 76 -4.78 12.95 13.65
CA ARG A 76 -4.52 12.81 12.21
C ARG A 76 -3.87 11.46 11.91
N TRP A 77 -4.37 10.79 10.88
CA TRP A 77 -3.87 9.50 10.44
C TRP A 77 -2.55 9.66 9.67
N LYS A 78 -1.51 8.94 10.10
CA LYS A 78 -0.31 8.69 9.29
C LYS A 78 -0.59 7.63 8.23
N ALA A 79 0.32 7.48 7.26
CA ALA A 79 0.23 6.40 6.26
C ALA A 79 0.02 5.00 6.88
N LEU A 80 0.62 4.76 8.07
CA LEU A 80 0.44 3.51 8.82
C LEU A 80 -1.02 3.22 9.17
N HIS A 81 -1.84 4.21 9.55
CA HIS A 81 -3.20 3.94 9.98
C HIS A 81 -4.12 3.54 8.82
N TYR A 82 -3.91 4.15 7.64
CA TYR A 82 -4.56 3.72 6.39
C TYR A 82 -4.12 2.30 6.00
N ALA A 83 -2.82 2.00 6.12
CA ALA A 83 -2.31 0.65 5.88
C ALA A 83 -2.90 -0.36 6.88
N ALA A 84 -3.04 0.02 8.16
CA ALA A 84 -3.60 -0.83 9.20
C ALA A 84 -5.04 -1.24 8.92
N ARG A 85 -5.86 -0.31 8.45
CA ARG A 85 -7.21 -0.62 7.98
C ARG A 85 -7.22 -1.68 6.87
N ARG A 86 -6.21 -1.69 5.99
CA ARG A 86 -6.09 -2.66 4.89
C ARG A 86 -5.56 -4.02 5.36
N PHE A 87 -4.46 -4.05 6.11
CA PHE A 87 -3.84 -5.31 6.55
C PHE A 87 -4.60 -5.99 7.70
N PHE A 88 -5.49 -5.29 8.39
CA PHE A 88 -6.48 -5.85 9.32
C PHE A 88 -7.88 -6.01 8.71
N ALA A 89 -8.04 -5.92 7.39
CA ALA A 89 -9.33 -6.20 6.76
C ALA A 89 -9.84 -7.61 7.14
N PRO A 90 -11.12 -7.79 7.49
CA PRO A 90 -11.66 -9.08 7.94
C PRO A 90 -11.41 -10.23 6.96
N ALA A 91 -11.48 -9.93 5.66
CA ALA A 91 -11.02 -10.80 4.59
C ALA A 91 -9.83 -10.13 3.89
N LEU A 92 -8.67 -10.79 3.89
CA LEU A 92 -7.41 -10.25 3.37
C LEU A 92 -6.87 -11.17 2.29
N VAL A 93 -6.39 -10.58 1.18
CA VAL A 93 -5.43 -11.25 0.29
C VAL A 93 -4.03 -10.74 0.59
N SER A 94 -3.08 -11.65 0.78
CA SER A 94 -1.68 -11.31 1.03
C SER A 94 -0.72 -12.18 0.24
N ALA A 95 0.50 -11.68 0.09
CA ALA A 95 1.55 -12.37 -0.64
C ALA A 95 2.76 -12.64 0.26
N ARG A 96 3.41 -13.78 0.02
CA ARG A 96 4.76 -14.03 0.50
C ARG A 96 5.69 -14.17 -0.70
N HIS A 97 6.69 -13.29 -0.77
CA HIS A 97 7.78 -13.44 -1.71
C HIS A 97 8.64 -14.65 -1.34
N LEU A 98 8.98 -15.43 -2.35
CA LEU A 98 10.06 -16.40 -2.28
C LEU A 98 11.29 -15.82 -2.98
N GLY A 99 12.46 -16.12 -2.42
CA GLY A 99 13.71 -15.48 -2.82
C GLY A 99 14.00 -14.18 -2.06
N GLN A 100 15.13 -13.58 -2.38
CA GLN A 100 15.68 -12.44 -1.64
C GLN A 100 16.36 -11.46 -2.58
N GLU A 101 16.48 -10.23 -2.10
CA GLU A 101 17.28 -9.20 -2.74
C GLU A 101 18.48 -8.90 -1.81
N SER A 102 19.69 -9.07 -2.33
CA SER A 102 20.93 -8.86 -1.59
C SER A 102 21.95 -8.08 -2.43
N ILE A 103 22.98 -7.58 -1.76
CA ILE A 103 24.16 -7.00 -2.41
C ILE A 103 25.28 -8.03 -2.31
N THR A 104 25.94 -8.32 -3.43
CA THR A 104 27.11 -9.20 -3.48
C THR A 104 28.41 -8.40 -3.50
N ILE A 105 29.55 -9.09 -3.48
CA ILE A 105 30.89 -8.49 -3.62
C ILE A 105 30.90 -7.55 -4.82
N GLY A 106 31.47 -6.35 -4.66
CA GLY A 106 31.51 -5.32 -5.71
C GLY A 106 30.24 -4.47 -5.83
N ASN A 107 29.35 -4.50 -4.85
CA ASN A 107 28.07 -3.75 -4.84
C ASN A 107 27.07 -4.14 -5.93
N TYR A 108 27.22 -5.32 -6.53
CA TYR A 108 26.26 -5.81 -7.52
C TYR A 108 24.97 -6.29 -6.84
N PRO A 109 23.79 -5.86 -7.30
CA PRO A 109 22.53 -6.36 -6.78
C PRO A 109 22.28 -7.79 -7.29
N ARG A 110 21.97 -8.70 -6.36
CA ARG A 110 21.46 -10.03 -6.68
C ARG A 110 20.02 -10.12 -6.22
N ASN A 111 19.11 -10.42 -7.15
CA ASN A 111 17.69 -10.51 -6.85
C ASN A 111 17.13 -11.83 -7.37
N THR A 112 16.69 -12.70 -6.45
CA THR A 112 16.07 -13.98 -6.76
C THR A 112 14.56 -13.98 -6.50
N LYS A 113 13.96 -12.81 -6.21
CA LYS A 113 12.51 -12.69 -6.07
C LYS A 113 11.86 -12.94 -7.42
N GLY A 114 10.97 -13.91 -7.48
CA GLY A 114 10.22 -14.21 -8.70
C GLY A 114 9.09 -15.21 -8.51
N ALA A 115 9.17 -16.04 -7.46
CA ALA A 115 8.02 -16.82 -7.02
C ALA A 115 7.26 -16.09 -5.89
N VAL A 116 5.92 -16.18 -5.93
CA VAL A 116 5.01 -15.54 -4.96
C VAL A 116 3.95 -16.52 -4.52
N GLU A 117 3.88 -16.77 -3.22
CA GLU A 117 2.74 -17.46 -2.61
C GLU A 117 1.58 -16.49 -2.41
N ILE A 118 0.38 -16.88 -2.85
CA ILE A 118 -0.85 -16.11 -2.66
C ILE A 118 -1.69 -16.76 -1.57
N TRP A 119 -2.00 -15.99 -0.53
CA TRP A 119 -2.76 -16.41 0.63
C TRP A 119 -4.03 -15.60 0.78
N THR A 120 -5.06 -16.22 1.36
CA THR A 120 -6.20 -15.48 1.93
C THR A 120 -6.30 -15.74 3.41
N SER A 121 -6.65 -14.72 4.19
CA SER A 121 -6.97 -14.83 5.61
C SER A 121 -8.39 -14.32 5.84
N SER A 122 -9.19 -15.05 6.62
CA SER A 122 -10.54 -14.65 6.98
C SER A 122 -10.75 -14.75 8.49
N ASP A 123 -11.09 -13.63 9.10
CA ASP A 123 -11.39 -13.52 10.54
C ASP A 123 -12.91 -13.63 10.80
N ALA A 124 -13.70 -13.85 9.75
CA ALA A 124 -15.15 -14.02 9.88
C ALA A 124 -15.49 -15.38 10.55
N PRO A 125 -16.56 -15.45 11.37
CA PRO A 125 -17.00 -16.69 12.01
C PRO A 125 -17.74 -17.65 11.06
N VAL A 126 -18.13 -17.16 9.88
CA VAL A 126 -18.88 -17.92 8.87
C VAL A 126 -18.13 -17.89 7.55
N ALA A 127 -18.20 -19.01 6.82
CA ALA A 127 -17.56 -19.13 5.53
C ALA A 127 -18.25 -18.24 4.50
N SER A 128 -17.49 -17.63 3.61
CA SER A 128 -18.01 -16.89 2.46
C SER A 128 -17.30 -17.29 1.18
N ASN A 129 -17.94 -17.05 0.04
CA ASN A 129 -17.35 -17.28 -1.27
C ASN A 129 -16.79 -15.96 -1.80
N ALA A 130 -15.59 -16.03 -2.38
CA ALA A 130 -14.90 -14.87 -2.91
C ALA A 130 -14.22 -15.22 -4.24
N ARG A 131 -13.96 -14.20 -5.04
CA ARG A 131 -13.15 -14.27 -6.25
C ARG A 131 -11.76 -13.70 -5.96
N LEU A 132 -10.74 -14.53 -6.12
CA LEU A 132 -9.34 -14.14 -6.04
C LEU A 132 -8.79 -13.97 -7.45
N ASP A 133 -8.35 -12.76 -7.78
CA ASP A 133 -7.72 -12.45 -9.07
C ASP A 133 -6.31 -11.89 -8.84
N TRP A 134 -5.41 -12.19 -9.78
CA TRP A 134 -4.07 -11.64 -9.82
C TRP A 134 -3.74 -11.14 -11.23
N THR A 135 -3.00 -10.05 -11.29
CA THR A 135 -2.56 -9.43 -12.54
C THR A 135 -1.11 -9.00 -12.40
N LEU A 136 -0.23 -9.57 -13.22
CA LEU A 136 1.14 -9.10 -13.39
C LEU A 136 1.13 -8.03 -14.48
N LEU A 137 1.59 -6.85 -14.12
CA LEU A 137 1.58 -5.64 -14.93
C LEU A 137 3.01 -5.13 -15.11
N GLN A 138 3.28 -4.47 -16.23
CA GLN A 138 4.37 -3.50 -16.29
C GLN A 138 3.99 -2.21 -15.58
N VAL A 139 5.00 -1.44 -15.19
CA VAL A 139 4.84 -0.10 -14.59
C VAL A 139 4.11 0.89 -15.50
N ASP A 140 4.07 0.67 -16.81
CA ASP A 140 3.32 1.49 -17.77
C ASP A 140 1.84 1.10 -17.90
N GLY A 141 1.44 -0.04 -17.32
CA GLY A 141 0.08 -0.57 -17.37
C GLY A 141 -0.12 -1.78 -18.27
N GLU A 142 0.88 -2.21 -19.05
CA GLU A 142 0.75 -3.39 -19.89
C GLU A 142 0.51 -4.65 -19.04
N VAL A 143 -0.50 -5.44 -19.38
CA VAL A 143 -0.78 -6.72 -18.71
C VAL A 143 0.14 -7.81 -19.28
N LEU A 144 1.04 -8.31 -18.45
CA LEU A 144 1.99 -9.37 -18.81
C LEU A 144 1.39 -10.78 -18.62
N ALA A 145 0.63 -10.95 -17.55
CA ALA A 145 -0.05 -12.20 -17.22
C ALA A 145 -1.18 -11.92 -16.22
N GLN A 146 -2.20 -12.77 -16.24
CA GLN A 146 -3.30 -12.68 -15.28
C GLN A 146 -3.92 -14.04 -15.04
N GLY A 147 -4.63 -14.17 -13.93
CA GLY A 147 -5.42 -15.34 -13.62
C GLY A 147 -6.34 -15.07 -12.45
N GLY A 148 -7.24 -16.01 -12.19
CA GLY A 148 -8.14 -15.91 -11.08
C GLY A 148 -8.87 -17.22 -10.82
N GLN A 149 -9.42 -17.33 -9.63
CA GLN A 149 -10.15 -18.51 -9.18
C GLN A 149 -11.20 -18.12 -8.14
N ARG A 150 -12.28 -18.90 -8.09
CA ARG A 150 -13.21 -18.84 -6.97
C ARG A 150 -12.56 -19.52 -5.78
N VAL A 151 -12.64 -18.88 -4.62
CA VAL A 151 -12.09 -19.37 -3.35
C VAL A 151 -13.16 -19.34 -2.29
N ARG A 152 -13.12 -20.31 -1.38
CA ARG A 152 -13.95 -20.31 -0.18
C ARG A 152 -13.13 -19.79 0.98
N LEU A 153 -13.50 -18.63 1.51
CA LEU A 153 -12.92 -18.07 2.72
C LEU A 153 -13.40 -18.91 3.90
N ARG A 154 -12.49 -19.67 4.49
CA ARG A 154 -12.78 -20.52 5.64
C ARG A 154 -12.84 -19.67 6.91
N PRO A 155 -13.76 -19.97 7.85
CA PRO A 155 -13.83 -19.22 9.10
C PRO A 155 -12.52 -19.27 9.87
N LEU A 156 -12.06 -18.12 10.37
CA LEU A 156 -10.92 -18.00 11.28
C LEU A 156 -9.64 -18.69 10.78
N GLN A 157 -9.41 -18.69 9.46
CA GLN A 157 -8.33 -19.46 8.83
C GLN A 157 -7.58 -18.67 7.76
N SER A 158 -6.28 -18.99 7.68
CA SER A 158 -5.41 -18.61 6.58
C SER A 158 -5.17 -19.79 5.64
N VAL A 159 -5.28 -19.56 4.33
CA VAL A 159 -5.16 -20.60 3.30
C VAL A 159 -4.20 -20.15 2.20
N LEU A 160 -3.19 -20.98 1.93
CA LEU A 160 -2.35 -20.88 0.74
C LEU A 160 -3.12 -21.43 -0.45
N HIS A 161 -3.30 -20.62 -1.48
CA HIS A 161 -4.02 -21.04 -2.70
C HIS A 161 -3.10 -21.49 -3.81
N LYS A 162 -2.04 -20.72 -4.06
CA LYS A 162 -1.14 -20.96 -5.19
C LYS A 162 0.22 -20.32 -4.97
N THR A 163 1.25 -20.98 -5.49
CA THR A 163 2.56 -20.37 -5.72
C THR A 163 2.67 -20.04 -7.20
N LEU A 164 2.81 -18.76 -7.53
CA LEU A 164 3.09 -18.31 -8.88
C LEU A 164 4.61 -18.30 -9.08
N ASP A 165 5.11 -19.01 -10.08
CA ASP A 165 6.47 -18.82 -10.58
C ASP A 165 6.44 -17.83 -11.75
N LEU A 166 6.97 -16.63 -11.52
CA LEU A 166 7.00 -15.55 -12.50
C LEU A 166 8.41 -15.31 -13.04
N ASN A 167 9.41 -16.13 -12.68
CA ASN A 167 10.81 -15.89 -13.04
C ASN A 167 11.00 -15.73 -14.55
N LYS A 168 10.43 -16.63 -15.37
CA LYS A 168 10.55 -16.57 -16.84
C LYS A 168 10.06 -15.24 -17.42
N THR A 169 8.98 -14.68 -16.88
CA THR A 169 8.43 -13.39 -17.33
C THR A 169 9.27 -12.23 -16.80
N LEU A 170 9.67 -12.29 -15.53
CA LEU A 170 10.49 -11.27 -14.87
C LEU A 170 11.91 -11.18 -15.43
N ASP A 171 12.48 -12.28 -15.92
CA ASP A 171 13.80 -12.31 -16.56
C ASP A 171 13.75 -11.67 -17.96
N LYS A 172 12.59 -11.66 -18.61
CA LYS A 172 12.39 -10.97 -19.90
C LYS A 172 12.13 -9.48 -19.75
N VAL A 173 11.26 -9.11 -18.80
CA VAL A 173 10.78 -7.72 -18.65
C VAL A 173 11.63 -6.90 -17.68
N GLY A 174 12.23 -7.56 -16.69
CA GLY A 174 12.92 -6.91 -15.58
C GLY A 174 12.05 -6.82 -14.31
N ARG A 175 12.64 -7.16 -13.16
CA ARG A 175 11.98 -7.08 -11.83
C ARG A 175 11.70 -5.65 -11.40
N ASP A 176 12.44 -4.69 -11.93
CA ASP A 176 12.29 -3.26 -11.71
C ASP A 176 11.14 -2.63 -12.52
N ARG A 177 10.57 -3.36 -13.47
CA ARG A 177 9.48 -2.88 -14.34
C ARG A 177 8.17 -3.62 -14.12
N ALA A 178 8.15 -4.61 -13.25
CA ALA A 178 6.99 -5.47 -13.03
C ALA A 178 6.35 -5.23 -11.65
N VAL A 179 5.02 -5.27 -11.63
CA VAL A 179 4.20 -5.14 -10.43
C VAL A 179 3.13 -6.22 -10.46
N LEU A 180 2.98 -6.96 -9.38
CA LEU A 180 1.89 -7.92 -9.22
C LEU A 180 0.80 -7.31 -8.34
N ARG A 181 -0.42 -7.30 -8.84
CA ARG A 181 -1.61 -6.87 -8.11
C ARG A 181 -2.48 -8.08 -7.78
N LEU A 182 -2.95 -8.14 -6.55
CA LEU A 182 -3.88 -9.15 -6.05
C LEU A 182 -5.19 -8.45 -5.64
N ARG A 183 -6.33 -9.03 -6.01
CA ARG A 183 -7.66 -8.55 -5.63
C ARG A 183 -8.51 -9.69 -5.12
N LEU A 184 -9.25 -9.41 -4.06
CA LEU A 184 -10.23 -10.32 -3.47
C LEU A 184 -11.58 -9.63 -3.48
N HIS A 185 -12.54 -10.20 -4.20
CA HIS A 185 -13.91 -9.69 -4.29
C HIS A 185 -14.88 -10.65 -3.61
N ASP A 186 -15.87 -10.12 -2.93
CA ASP A 186 -17.00 -10.92 -2.45
C ASP A 186 -17.81 -11.43 -3.65
N GLU A 187 -18.06 -12.73 -3.72
CA GLU A 187 -18.70 -13.33 -4.90
C GLU A 187 -20.18 -12.92 -5.04
N LYS A 188 -20.86 -12.62 -3.93
CA LYS A 188 -22.29 -12.28 -3.93
C LYS A 188 -22.53 -10.82 -4.30
N THR A 189 -21.73 -9.92 -3.73
CA THR A 189 -21.92 -8.46 -3.84
C THR A 189 -21.01 -7.81 -4.88
N GLY A 190 -19.93 -8.49 -5.30
CA GLY A 190 -18.89 -7.93 -6.16
C GLY A 190 -17.97 -6.92 -5.46
N ALA A 191 -18.21 -6.64 -4.17
CA ALA A 191 -17.46 -5.66 -3.40
C ALA A 191 -15.98 -6.08 -3.27
N LEU A 192 -15.07 -5.13 -3.43
CA LEU A 192 -13.65 -5.35 -3.16
C LEU A 192 -13.44 -5.53 -1.65
N LEU A 193 -13.09 -6.73 -1.23
CA LEU A 193 -12.79 -7.07 0.16
C LEU A 193 -11.37 -6.64 0.55
N SER A 194 -10.42 -6.88 -0.36
CA SER A 194 -9.00 -6.58 -0.12
C SER A 194 -8.24 -6.48 -1.44
N GLU A 195 -7.22 -5.63 -1.46
CA GLU A 195 -6.29 -5.46 -2.57
C GLU A 195 -4.86 -5.41 -2.02
N ASN A 196 -3.92 -6.03 -2.75
CA ASN A 196 -2.52 -6.06 -2.35
C ASN A 196 -1.59 -5.86 -3.56
N THR A 197 -0.54 -5.08 -3.36
CA THR A 197 0.49 -4.78 -4.36
C THR A 197 1.80 -5.42 -3.93
N VAL A 198 2.44 -6.08 -4.89
CA VAL A 198 3.64 -6.89 -4.73
C VAL A 198 4.71 -6.37 -5.70
N LEU A 199 5.81 -5.87 -5.14
CA LEU A 199 6.97 -5.35 -5.88
C LEU A 199 8.12 -6.35 -5.83
N PHE A 200 8.75 -6.62 -6.97
CA PHE A 200 9.82 -7.62 -7.06
C PHE A 200 11.21 -7.08 -6.70
N THR A 201 11.31 -5.79 -6.39
CA THR A 201 12.52 -5.11 -5.91
C THR A 201 12.12 -3.94 -5.01
N ALA A 202 13.05 -3.39 -4.23
CA ALA A 202 12.81 -2.20 -3.44
C ALA A 202 12.28 -1.03 -4.30
N PRO A 203 11.32 -0.21 -3.82
CA PRO A 203 10.75 0.91 -4.58
C PRO A 203 11.78 1.82 -5.26
N ARG A 204 12.91 2.13 -4.61
CA ARG A 204 14.01 2.96 -5.16
C ARG A 204 14.60 2.43 -6.47
N ARG A 205 14.49 1.12 -6.72
CA ARG A 205 14.97 0.43 -7.92
C ARG A 205 13.89 0.27 -8.99
N ILE A 206 12.61 0.47 -8.65
CA ILE A 206 11.53 0.40 -9.64
C ILE A 206 11.68 1.55 -10.64
N SER A 207 11.51 1.24 -11.92
CA SER A 207 11.55 2.17 -13.04
C SER A 207 10.23 2.94 -13.16
N PHE A 208 9.86 3.69 -12.12
CA PHE A 208 8.62 4.48 -12.09
C PHE A 208 8.56 5.51 -13.22
N SER A 209 7.37 5.69 -13.79
CA SER A 209 7.14 6.73 -14.78
C SER A 209 7.11 8.11 -14.14
N ARG A 210 7.77 9.08 -14.79
CA ARG A 210 7.68 10.51 -14.46
C ARG A 210 6.41 11.18 -14.99
N ARG A 211 5.53 10.44 -15.68
CA ARG A 211 4.24 10.98 -16.16
C ARG A 211 3.39 11.37 -14.95
N ALA A 212 2.87 12.60 -14.95
CA ALA A 212 2.11 13.14 -13.83
C ALA A 212 0.78 12.40 -13.64
N ALA A 213 0.45 12.13 -12.37
CA ALA A 213 -0.91 11.79 -11.99
C ALA A 213 -1.82 13.03 -12.13
N ARG A 214 -3.06 12.80 -12.52
CA ARG A 214 -4.08 13.84 -12.72
C ARG A 214 -5.10 13.78 -11.61
N THR A 215 -5.52 14.93 -11.15
CA THR A 215 -6.56 15.10 -10.12
C THR A 215 -7.74 15.87 -10.70
N THR A 216 -8.95 15.44 -10.35
CA THR A 216 -10.19 16.15 -10.68
C THR A 216 -11.09 16.17 -9.46
N TRP A 217 -11.78 17.28 -9.26
CA TRP A 217 -12.59 17.51 -8.06
C TRP A 217 -14.06 17.61 -8.41
N ARG A 218 -14.91 17.00 -7.59
CA ARG A 218 -16.36 17.15 -7.66
C ARG A 218 -16.92 17.43 -6.28
N ALA A 219 -17.55 18.58 -6.10
CA ALA A 219 -18.28 18.87 -4.87
C ALA A 219 -19.44 17.88 -4.70
N VAL A 220 -19.67 17.42 -3.46
CA VAL A 220 -20.78 16.53 -3.12
C VAL A 220 -21.52 17.08 -1.89
N LYS A 221 -22.78 16.68 -1.71
CA LYS A 221 -23.52 17.04 -0.50
C LYS A 221 -22.83 16.42 0.71
N GLY A 222 -22.33 17.28 1.59
CA GLY A 222 -21.69 16.90 2.84
C GLY A 222 -22.70 16.55 3.93
N VAL A 223 -22.18 15.96 5.01
CA VAL A 223 -22.92 15.73 6.25
C VAL A 223 -22.35 16.69 7.30
N GLY A 224 -22.97 17.86 7.46
CA GLY A 224 -22.59 18.84 8.49
C GLY A 224 -22.20 20.22 7.96
N ARG A 225 -21.58 21.04 8.84
CA ARG A 225 -21.02 22.35 8.50
C ARG A 225 -19.60 22.16 7.95
N GLY A 226 -19.42 22.38 6.65
CA GLY A 226 -18.14 22.21 5.96
C GLY A 226 -18.33 21.78 4.51
N GLY A 227 -17.24 21.71 3.76
CA GLY A 227 -17.23 21.24 2.37
C GLY A 227 -16.87 19.75 2.29
N THR A 228 -17.47 19.07 1.31
CA THR A 228 -17.14 17.67 1.00
C THR A 228 -16.96 17.54 -0.51
N TRP A 229 -15.90 16.85 -0.91
CA TRP A 229 -15.57 16.64 -2.32
C TRP A 229 -15.17 15.19 -2.58
N ASP A 230 -15.49 14.72 -3.77
CA ASP A 230 -14.88 13.52 -4.33
C ASP A 230 -13.66 13.95 -5.17
N LEU A 231 -12.48 13.61 -4.67
CA LEU A 231 -11.20 13.76 -5.37
C LEU A 231 -10.94 12.50 -6.20
N ARG A 232 -11.00 12.64 -7.53
CA ARG A 232 -10.67 11.56 -8.47
C ARG A 232 -9.21 11.69 -8.90
N LEU A 233 -8.42 10.69 -8.52
CA LEU A 233 -7.01 10.50 -8.88
C LEU A 233 -6.94 9.54 -10.08
N SER A 234 -6.11 9.86 -11.07
CA SER A 234 -5.84 8.97 -12.20
C SER A 234 -4.40 9.09 -12.65
N SER A 235 -3.84 8.02 -13.18
CA SER A 235 -2.47 8.02 -13.69
C SER A 235 -2.39 7.20 -14.98
N PRO A 236 -1.56 7.59 -15.96
CA PRO A 236 -1.32 6.79 -17.16
C PRO A 236 -0.36 5.61 -16.91
N SER A 237 0.20 5.50 -15.70
CA SER A 237 1.17 4.48 -15.31
C SER A 237 0.98 4.12 -13.83
N PHE A 238 1.60 3.04 -13.39
CA PHE A 238 1.65 2.70 -11.97
C PHE A 238 2.35 3.80 -11.14
N GLN A 239 1.74 4.19 -10.02
CA GLN A 239 2.32 5.09 -9.01
C GLN A 239 2.16 4.45 -7.63
N HIS A 240 3.26 4.27 -6.91
CA HIS A 240 3.29 3.59 -5.60
C HIS A 240 3.16 4.58 -4.45
N GLY A 241 2.29 4.29 -3.48
CA GLY A 241 2.21 5.00 -2.21
C GLY A 241 1.93 6.51 -2.33
N VAL A 242 1.05 6.89 -3.26
CA VAL A 242 0.63 8.27 -3.50
C VAL A 242 0.02 8.87 -2.23
N GLY A 243 0.56 10.02 -1.82
CA GLY A 243 0.14 10.76 -0.64
C GLY A 243 -0.70 11.98 -0.97
N LEU A 244 -1.78 12.15 -0.21
CA LEU A 244 -2.62 13.32 -0.20
C LEU A 244 -2.30 14.12 1.06
N GLU A 245 -1.62 15.25 0.89
CA GLU A 245 -1.33 16.20 1.98
C GLU A 245 -2.08 17.50 1.76
N PHE A 246 -2.55 18.10 2.85
CA PHE A 246 -3.31 19.34 2.84
C PHE A 246 -2.73 20.31 3.84
N ASP A 247 -2.78 21.60 3.52
CA ASP A 247 -2.25 22.66 4.38
C ASP A 247 -3.06 22.80 5.68
N ASP A 248 -4.39 22.56 5.62
CA ASP A 248 -5.23 22.53 6.82
C ASP A 248 -5.20 21.12 7.45
N PRO A 249 -4.65 20.96 8.66
CA PRO A 249 -4.52 19.65 9.32
C PRO A 249 -5.86 19.04 9.74
N ARG A 250 -6.96 19.79 9.67
CA ARG A 250 -8.32 19.32 9.98
C ARG A 250 -9.00 18.67 8.78
N VAL A 251 -8.38 18.72 7.59
CA VAL A 251 -8.88 18.00 6.41
C VAL A 251 -8.74 16.51 6.66
N SER A 252 -9.83 15.77 6.41
CA SER A 252 -9.85 14.32 6.51
C SER A 252 -10.10 13.71 5.13
N VAL A 253 -9.51 12.55 4.90
CA VAL A 253 -9.68 11.79 3.66
C VAL A 253 -10.14 10.37 3.93
N SER A 254 -10.99 9.83 3.07
CA SER A 254 -11.48 8.46 3.20
C SER A 254 -10.37 7.43 2.99
N ASP A 255 -9.32 7.76 2.21
CA ASP A 255 -8.17 6.89 1.98
C ASP A 255 -6.92 7.70 1.58
N ASN A 256 -5.72 7.16 1.87
CA ASN A 256 -4.43 7.81 1.59
C ASN A 256 -3.30 6.75 1.47
N ALA A 257 -2.09 7.13 1.05
CA ALA A 257 -1.00 6.19 0.79
C ALA A 257 -1.43 5.07 -0.17
N LEU A 258 -1.89 5.49 -1.36
CA LEU A 258 -2.58 4.67 -2.34
C LEU A 258 -1.66 4.28 -3.50
N ASP A 259 -1.84 3.07 -4.01
CA ASP A 259 -1.30 2.72 -5.32
C ASP A 259 -2.29 3.11 -6.42
N LEU A 260 -1.81 3.80 -7.44
CA LEU A 260 -2.59 4.12 -8.65
C LEU A 260 -2.14 3.20 -9.77
N PHE A 261 -3.09 2.52 -10.41
CA PHE A 261 -2.82 1.68 -11.58
C PHE A 261 -3.19 2.43 -12.86
N ALA A 262 -2.48 2.14 -13.95
CA ALA A 262 -2.69 2.81 -15.23
C ALA A 262 -4.14 2.66 -15.70
N GLY A 263 -4.79 3.79 -16.04
CA GLY A 263 -6.16 3.79 -16.56
C GLY A 263 -7.25 3.47 -15.54
N GLU A 264 -6.90 3.23 -14.26
CA GLU A 264 -7.85 2.91 -13.19
C GLU A 264 -7.96 4.07 -12.19
N PRO A 265 -8.97 4.95 -12.33
CA PRO A 265 -9.14 6.08 -11.44
C PRO A 265 -9.56 5.64 -10.03
N ARG A 266 -9.00 6.28 -9.01
CA ARG A 266 -9.39 6.13 -7.60
C ARG A 266 -10.13 7.37 -7.14
N VAL A 267 -11.22 7.19 -6.41
CA VAL A 267 -11.97 8.30 -5.82
C VAL A 267 -11.76 8.28 -4.31
N VAL A 268 -11.33 9.41 -3.77
CA VAL A 268 -11.14 9.63 -2.34
C VAL A 268 -12.10 10.74 -1.92
N ARG A 269 -12.88 10.49 -0.87
CA ARG A 269 -13.72 11.51 -0.26
C ARG A 269 -12.87 12.39 0.64
N VAL A 270 -12.95 13.70 0.44
CA VAL A 270 -12.24 14.73 1.19
C VAL A 270 -13.26 15.58 1.93
N THR A 271 -13.06 15.77 3.23
CA THR A 271 -13.93 16.61 4.07
C THR A 271 -13.08 17.67 4.74
N ALA A 272 -13.51 18.93 4.64
CA ALA A 272 -12.83 20.07 5.25
C ALA A 272 -13.81 20.91 6.09
N PRO A 273 -13.31 21.64 7.12
CA PRO A 273 -14.16 22.51 7.94
C PRO A 273 -14.72 23.71 7.18
N GLY A 274 -14.00 24.22 6.16
CA GLY A 274 -14.43 25.32 5.30
C GLY A 274 -15.21 24.84 4.06
N SER A 275 -15.91 25.77 3.41
CA SER A 275 -16.60 25.54 2.12
C SER A 275 -15.70 25.69 0.91
N GLU A 276 -14.49 26.23 1.08
CA GLU A 276 -13.49 26.37 0.04
C GLU A 276 -12.73 25.06 -0.20
N LEU A 277 -12.33 24.84 -1.45
CA LEU A 277 -11.60 23.65 -1.84
C LEU A 277 -10.19 23.67 -1.20
N PRO A 278 -9.81 22.64 -0.42
CA PRO A 278 -8.54 22.66 0.29
C PRO A 278 -7.35 22.51 -0.68
N VAL A 279 -6.25 23.19 -0.36
CA VAL A 279 -5.00 23.11 -1.14
C VAL A 279 -4.38 21.72 -0.96
N LEU A 280 -4.26 20.97 -2.06
CA LEU A 280 -3.70 19.62 -2.11
C LEU A 280 -2.24 19.66 -2.58
N VAL A 281 -1.36 19.05 -1.80
CA VAL A 281 -0.02 18.65 -2.21
C VAL A 281 -0.01 17.15 -2.47
N LEU A 282 0.24 16.76 -3.73
CA LEU A 282 0.32 15.37 -4.13
C LEU A 282 1.76 14.85 -3.95
N ARG A 283 1.96 13.86 -3.07
CA ARG A 283 3.26 13.21 -2.87
C ARG A 283 3.38 11.98 -3.77
N LEU A 284 4.40 11.95 -4.61
CA LEU A 284 4.69 10.85 -5.55
C LEU A 284 6.05 10.22 -5.23
N PRO A 285 6.11 9.16 -4.40
CA PRO A 285 7.36 8.49 -4.00
C PRO A 285 8.27 8.01 -5.13
N GLY A 286 7.70 7.74 -6.31
CA GLY A 286 8.45 7.30 -7.49
C GLY A 286 9.10 8.43 -8.29
N GLN A 287 8.79 9.70 -7.97
CA GLN A 287 9.25 10.89 -8.69
C GLN A 287 10.24 11.73 -7.87
N VAL A 288 10.81 11.12 -6.84
CA VAL A 288 11.80 11.67 -5.92
C VAL A 288 13.19 11.66 -6.56
#